data_AF-A0A938KP72-F1
#
_entry.id   AF-A0A938KP72-F1
#
_cell.length_a   1.000
_cell.length_b   1.000
_cell.length_c   1.000
_cell.angle_alpha   90.00
_cell.angle_beta   90.00
_cell.angle_gamma   90.00
#
_symmetry.space_group_name_H-M   'P 1'
#
loop_
_entity.id
_entity.type
_entity.pdbx_description
1 polymer ?
#
loop_
_entity_poly.entity_id
_entity_poly.type
_entity_poly.pdbx_seq_one_letter_code
_entity_poly.pdbx_strand_id
1 'polypeptide(L)'
;MYKAVATKGKPPFGGPVVHLVATANTPKGPWKKNLTPIFTKPGEHFAAEDPFVWHDGDRYRGIVKDNNGIFTGRGYSLAHWESRDGFDWRPAKHVFVTTPEITWTDGAKKKLNALERPQLIFDAQGVPATLLCAGAYTSDRTRSFNVAIPLRRPA
;
A
#
# COMPACT_ATOMS: atom_id res chain seq x y z
N MET A 1 2.60 -12.20 1.03
CA MET A 1 2.53 -11.42 -0.23
C MET A 1 3.95 -11.11 -0.69
N TYR A 2 4.22 -11.08 -1.99
CA TYR A 2 5.55 -10.77 -2.53
C TYR A 2 5.47 -10.01 -3.85
N LYS A 3 6.53 -9.27 -4.18
CA LYS A 3 6.70 -8.54 -5.45
C LYS A 3 7.32 -9.46 -6.50
N ALA A 4 6.83 -9.36 -7.74
CA ALA A 4 7.39 -10.05 -8.90
C ALA A 4 7.39 -9.12 -10.12
N VAL A 5 8.29 -9.40 -11.06
CA VAL A 5 8.29 -8.79 -12.39
C VAL A 5 7.82 -9.85 -13.37
N ALA A 6 6.73 -9.58 -14.09
CA ALA A 6 6.25 -10.50 -15.11
C ALA A 6 7.28 -10.64 -16.23
N THR A 7 7.40 -11.83 -16.83
CA THR A 7 8.43 -12.11 -17.85
C THR A 7 8.04 -11.66 -19.27
N LYS A 8 6.86 -11.07 -19.45
CA LYS A 8 6.29 -10.72 -20.76
C LYS A 8 6.83 -9.42 -21.38
N GLY A 9 8.07 -9.02 -21.11
CA GLY A 9 8.65 -7.82 -21.73
C GLY A 9 10.17 -7.84 -21.84
N LYS A 10 10.72 -6.84 -22.54
CA LYS A 10 12.14 -6.79 -22.91
C LYS A 10 13.00 -6.31 -21.72
N PRO A 11 14.19 -6.89 -21.51
CA PRO A 11 15.18 -6.33 -20.58
C PRO A 11 15.54 -4.87 -20.90
N PRO A 12 15.94 -4.04 -19.92
CA PRO A 12 16.20 -4.40 -18.52
C PRO A 12 14.94 -4.42 -17.64
N PHE A 13 13.82 -3.89 -18.12
CA PHE A 13 12.62 -3.70 -17.30
C PHE A 13 11.73 -4.94 -17.20
N GLY A 14 11.80 -5.85 -18.18
CA GLY A 14 10.94 -7.03 -18.23
C GLY A 14 9.49 -6.66 -18.53
N GLY A 15 8.54 -7.29 -17.85
CA GLY A 15 7.10 -7.01 -17.93
C GLY A 15 6.56 -6.25 -16.70
N PRO A 16 5.24 -6.22 -16.51
CA PRO A 16 4.61 -5.52 -15.39
C PRO A 16 5.16 -5.94 -14.02
N VAL A 17 5.35 -4.96 -13.14
CA VAL A 17 5.65 -5.15 -11.72
C VAL A 17 4.34 -5.41 -11.00
N VAL A 18 4.24 -6.57 -10.34
CA VAL A 18 3.01 -7.06 -9.73
C VAL A 18 3.25 -7.58 -8.31
N HIS A 19 2.16 -7.70 -7.56
CA HIS A 19 2.13 -8.38 -6.27
C HIS A 19 1.43 -9.73 -6.42
N LEU A 20 1.90 -10.72 -5.68
CA LEU A 20 1.38 -12.08 -5.68
C LEU A 20 1.24 -12.59 -4.24
N VAL A 21 0.42 -13.62 -4.08
CA VAL A 21 0.19 -14.28 -2.78
C VAL A 21 0.93 -15.60 -2.74
N ALA A 22 1.49 -15.94 -1.58
CA ALA A 22 2.02 -17.27 -1.33
C ALA A 22 1.57 -17.72 0.06
N THR A 23 1.27 -19.01 0.21
CA THR A 23 0.84 -19.62 1.47
C THR A 23 1.76 -20.76 1.87
N ALA A 24 1.81 -21.03 3.16
CA ALA A 24 2.55 -22.14 3.74
C ALA A 24 1.85 -22.59 5.03
N ASN A 25 2.02 -23.86 5.39
CA ASN A 25 1.51 -24.39 6.65
C ASN A 25 2.38 -23.98 7.85
N THR A 26 3.59 -23.47 7.60
CA THR A 26 4.50 -22.96 8.63
C THR A 26 5.14 -21.64 8.16
N PRO A 27 5.57 -20.75 9.09
CA PRO A 27 6.27 -19.52 8.73
C PRO A 27 7.57 -19.74 7.92
N LYS A 28 8.16 -20.94 7.99
CA LYS A 28 9.40 -21.30 7.28
C LYS A 28 9.15 -21.86 5.88
N GLY A 29 7.89 -22.09 5.50
CA GLY A 29 7.54 -22.76 4.25
C GLY A 29 7.38 -24.28 4.38
N PRO A 30 7.40 -25.03 3.26
CA PRO A 30 7.56 -24.53 1.90
C PRO A 30 6.40 -23.62 1.47
N TRP A 31 6.72 -22.60 0.68
CA TRP A 31 5.73 -21.62 0.20
C TRP A 31 5.14 -22.05 -1.16
N LYS A 32 3.81 -22.19 -1.21
CA LYS A 32 3.06 -22.40 -2.44
C LYS A 32 2.66 -21.05 -3.02
N LYS A 33 3.17 -20.74 -4.22
CA LYS A 33 2.86 -19.50 -4.95
C LYS A 33 1.48 -19.57 -5.59
N ASN A 34 0.69 -18.52 -5.43
CA ASN A 34 -0.46 -18.21 -6.27
C ASN A 34 0.00 -17.18 -7.31
N LEU A 35 -0.12 -17.52 -8.58
CA LEU A 35 0.38 -16.70 -9.68
C LEU A 35 -0.65 -15.67 -10.18
N THR A 36 -1.82 -15.58 -9.56
CA THR A 36 -2.80 -14.53 -9.83
C THR A 36 -2.31 -13.19 -9.26
N PRO A 37 -2.06 -12.18 -10.11
CA PRO A 37 -1.66 -10.84 -9.66
C PRO A 37 -2.74 -10.16 -8.83
N ILE A 38 -2.30 -9.42 -7.82
CA ILE A 38 -3.15 -8.58 -6.97
C ILE A 38 -2.65 -7.14 -7.02
N PHE A 39 -3.53 -6.18 -6.70
CA PHE A 39 -3.25 -4.75 -6.79
C PHE A 39 -2.82 -4.29 -8.18
N THR A 40 -3.47 -4.84 -9.21
CA THR A 40 -3.18 -4.56 -10.63
C THR A 40 -4.39 -3.99 -11.35
N LYS A 41 -4.14 -3.32 -12.48
CA LYS A 41 -5.16 -2.94 -13.47
C LYS A 41 -4.66 -3.33 -14.86
N PRO A 42 -5.50 -3.90 -15.74
CA PRO A 42 -5.11 -4.20 -17.11
C PRO A 42 -4.52 -2.97 -17.82
N GLY A 43 -3.40 -3.16 -18.52
CA GLY A 43 -2.68 -2.08 -19.22
C GLY A 43 -1.65 -1.34 -18.38
N GLU A 44 -1.66 -1.48 -17.05
CA GLU A 44 -0.72 -0.78 -16.17
C GLU A 44 0.54 -1.60 -15.89
N HIS A 45 1.70 -0.98 -16.10
CA HIS A 45 3.00 -1.63 -15.89
C HIS A 45 3.42 -1.69 -14.42
N PHE A 46 3.02 -0.70 -13.61
CA PHE A 46 3.43 -0.63 -12.20
C PHE A 46 2.40 0.14 -11.39
N ALA A 47 1.23 -0.47 -11.17
CA ALA A 47 0.09 0.21 -10.57
C ALA A 47 0.26 0.48 -9.07
N ALA A 48 0.76 -0.51 -8.32
CA ALA A 48 0.87 -0.45 -6.86
C ALA A 48 2.28 -0.81 -6.36
N GLU A 49 2.62 -0.38 -5.14
CA GLU A 49 3.81 -0.83 -4.38
C GLU A 49 3.54 -0.82 -2.85
N ASP A 50 4.47 -1.37 -2.07
CA ASP A 50 4.55 -1.31 -0.60
C ASP A 50 3.24 -1.63 0.14
N PRO A 51 2.68 -2.84 -0.06
CA PRO A 51 1.45 -3.24 0.61
C PRO A 51 1.65 -3.45 2.11
N PHE A 52 0.77 -2.87 2.91
CA PHE A 52 0.56 -3.22 4.30
C PHE A 52 -0.81 -3.86 4.47
N VAL A 53 -0.83 -5.06 5.05
CA VAL A 53 -2.04 -5.89 5.14
C VAL A 53 -2.33 -6.25 6.59
N TRP A 54 -3.60 -6.21 6.96
CA TRP A 54 -4.11 -6.67 8.25
C TRP A 54 -5.46 -7.35 8.08
N HIS A 55 -5.98 -7.97 9.13
CA HIS A 55 -7.33 -8.52 9.18
C HIS A 55 -8.15 -7.73 10.19
N ASP A 56 -9.35 -7.29 9.83
CA ASP A 56 -10.20 -6.45 10.70
C ASP A 56 -11.28 -7.24 11.47
N GLY A 57 -11.28 -8.57 11.35
CA GLY A 57 -12.25 -9.47 11.98
C GLY A 57 -13.30 -10.00 11.00
N ASP A 58 -13.56 -9.31 9.90
CA ASP A 58 -14.45 -9.75 8.80
C ASP A 58 -13.66 -10.02 7.52
N ARG A 59 -12.68 -9.19 7.21
CA ARG A 59 -11.95 -9.26 5.94
C ARG A 59 -10.48 -8.86 6.10
N TYR A 60 -9.67 -9.29 5.14
CA TYR A 60 -8.34 -8.71 4.93
C TYR A 60 -8.48 -7.30 4.36
N ARG A 61 -7.60 -6.43 4.85
CA ARG A 61 -7.48 -5.04 4.44
C ARG A 61 -6.05 -4.79 3.97
N GLY A 62 -5.89 -3.84 3.06
CA GLY A 62 -4.60 -3.49 2.51
C GLY A 62 -4.49 -2.00 2.24
N ILE A 63 -3.36 -1.38 2.58
CA ILE A 63 -3.02 -0.05 2.05
C ILE A 63 -1.79 -0.23 1.16
N VAL A 64 -1.86 0.31 -0.05
CA VAL A 64 -0.78 0.26 -1.04
C VAL A 64 -0.44 1.66 -1.52
N LYS A 65 0.81 1.87 -1.96
CA LYS A 65 1.18 3.02 -2.77
C LYS A 65 0.52 2.89 -4.14
N ASP A 66 -0.27 3.88 -4.53
CA ASP A 66 -0.80 4.04 -5.89
C ASP A 66 0.10 5.02 -6.64
N ASN A 67 0.93 4.49 -7.55
CA ASN A 67 2.01 5.25 -8.18
C ASN A 67 1.50 6.47 -8.98
N ASN A 68 0.41 6.28 -9.72
CA ASN A 68 -0.09 7.27 -10.68
C ASN A 68 -1.58 7.60 -10.51
N GLY A 69 -2.19 7.19 -9.39
CA GLY A 69 -3.62 7.43 -9.14
C GLY A 69 -4.50 6.49 -9.95
N ILE A 70 -3.99 5.30 -10.29
CA ILE A 70 -4.67 4.28 -11.07
C ILE A 70 -5.97 3.83 -10.41
N PHE A 71 -5.97 3.80 -9.07
CA PHE A 71 -7.07 3.33 -8.24
C PHE A 71 -7.79 4.48 -7.55
N THR A 72 -7.07 5.52 -7.12
CA THR A 72 -7.65 6.64 -6.36
C THR A 72 -8.15 7.79 -7.24
N GLY A 73 -7.64 7.90 -8.48
CA GLY A 73 -7.86 9.07 -9.34
C GLY A 73 -7.16 10.34 -8.85
N ARG A 74 -6.24 10.25 -7.88
CA ARG A 74 -5.60 11.42 -7.23
C ARG A 74 -4.09 11.50 -7.47
N GLY A 75 -3.61 10.91 -8.56
CA GLY A 75 -2.19 10.77 -8.83
C GLY A 75 -1.49 9.95 -7.75
N TYR A 76 -0.20 10.23 -7.56
CA TYR A 76 0.60 9.58 -6.53
C TYR A 76 -0.05 9.73 -5.15
N SER A 77 -0.46 8.60 -4.57
CA SER A 77 -1.28 8.54 -3.35
C SER A 77 -1.19 7.17 -2.67
N LEU A 78 -1.92 6.99 -1.58
CA LEU A 78 -2.15 5.71 -0.92
C LEU A 78 -3.58 5.24 -1.16
N ALA A 79 -3.74 3.95 -1.50
CA ALA A 79 -5.01 3.32 -1.83
C ALA A 79 -5.36 2.20 -0.85
N HIS A 80 -6.61 2.15 -0.40
CA HIS A 80 -7.18 1.15 0.48
C HIS A 80 -7.89 0.06 -0.32
N TRP A 81 -7.61 -1.18 0.04
CA TRP A 81 -8.08 -2.41 -0.59
C TRP A 81 -8.66 -3.36 0.45
N GLU A 82 -9.49 -4.28 -0.02
CA GLU A 82 -10.06 -5.34 0.80
C GLU A 82 -10.10 -6.68 0.06
N SER A 83 -10.10 -7.77 0.83
CA SER A 83 -10.24 -9.14 0.36
C SER A 83 -10.90 -10.00 1.43
N ARG A 84 -11.78 -10.92 1.05
CA ARG A 84 -12.39 -11.86 2.01
C ARG A 84 -11.51 -13.09 2.29
N ASP A 85 -10.70 -13.49 1.32
CA ASP A 85 -9.94 -14.75 1.36
C ASP A 85 -8.42 -14.53 1.35
N GLY A 86 -7.97 -13.29 1.18
CA GLY A 86 -6.56 -12.91 1.07
C GLY A 86 -5.97 -13.16 -0.32
N PHE A 87 -6.76 -13.63 -1.29
CA PHE A 87 -6.34 -13.93 -2.66
C PHE A 87 -7.00 -13.01 -3.68
N ASP A 88 -8.31 -12.80 -3.59
CA ASP A 88 -9.05 -11.89 -4.47
C ASP A 88 -9.17 -10.52 -3.80
N TRP A 89 -8.48 -9.54 -4.36
CA TRP A 89 -8.35 -8.20 -3.82
C TRP A 89 -9.05 -7.19 -4.72
N ARG A 90 -9.79 -6.27 -4.12
CA ARG A 90 -10.45 -5.16 -4.82
C ARG A 90 -10.28 -3.84 -4.06
N PRO A 91 -10.36 -2.69 -4.74
CA PRO A 91 -10.43 -1.39 -4.07
C PRO A 91 -11.55 -1.39 -3.02
N ALA A 92 -11.26 -0.89 -1.82
CA ALA A 92 -12.26 -0.75 -0.77
C ALA A 92 -13.28 0.33 -1.14
N LYS A 93 -14.46 0.31 -0.49
CA LYS A 93 -15.51 1.34 -0.68
C LYS A 93 -14.95 2.77 -0.56
N HIS A 94 -14.04 2.98 0.38
CA HIS A 94 -13.28 4.22 0.53
C HIS A 94 -11.82 3.97 0.14
N VAL A 95 -11.54 3.99 -1.17
CA VAL A 95 -10.23 3.66 -1.73
C VAL A 95 -9.16 4.71 -1.42
N PHE A 96 -9.51 5.99 -1.33
CA PHE A 96 -8.52 7.04 -1.10
C PHE A 96 -8.13 7.11 0.37
N VAL A 97 -6.83 7.03 0.66
CA VAL A 97 -6.27 7.22 2.02
C VAL A 97 -5.69 8.62 2.15
N THR A 98 -4.62 8.92 1.41
CA THR A 98 -3.99 10.25 1.41
C THR A 98 -3.12 10.45 0.17
N THR A 99 -2.83 11.70 -0.17
CA THR A 99 -1.72 12.09 -1.04
C THR A 99 -0.45 12.31 -0.21
N PRO A 100 0.73 12.51 -0.84
CA PRO A 100 1.93 13.00 -0.18
C PRO A 100 1.80 14.44 0.33
N GLU A 101 0.88 14.67 1.26
CA GLU A 101 0.68 15.92 1.98
C GLU A 101 0.47 15.60 3.46
N ILE A 102 1.18 16.32 4.32
CA ILE A 102 1.05 16.22 5.78
C ILE A 102 0.46 17.52 6.29
N THR A 103 -0.45 17.40 7.26
CA THR A 103 -0.84 18.52 8.12
C THR A 103 -0.08 18.40 9.44
N TRP A 104 0.75 19.38 9.76
CA TRP A 104 1.53 19.42 11.00
C TRP A 104 0.69 19.88 12.19
N THR A 105 1.24 19.77 13.40
CA THR A 105 0.54 20.10 14.65
C THR A 105 0.16 21.57 14.79
N ASP A 106 0.85 22.46 14.08
CA ASP A 106 0.52 23.88 13.96
C ASP A 106 -0.55 24.17 12.89
N GLY A 107 -1.07 23.13 12.23
CA GLY A 107 -2.03 23.23 11.14
C GLY A 107 -1.41 23.47 9.76
N ALA A 108 -0.09 23.68 9.67
CA ALA A 108 0.57 23.91 8.39
C ALA A 108 0.49 22.66 7.50
N LYS A 109 0.07 22.86 6.25
CA LYS A 109 0.06 21.80 5.25
C LYS A 109 1.34 21.83 4.44
N LYS A 110 1.97 20.67 4.28
CA LYS A 110 3.19 20.53 3.50
C LYS A 110 3.06 19.36 2.52
N LYS A 111 3.09 19.69 1.24
CA LYS A 111 3.30 18.71 0.19
C LYS A 111 4.71 18.13 0.31
N LEU A 112 4.80 16.81 0.27
CA LEU A 112 6.01 16.03 0.19
C LEU A 112 6.26 15.54 -1.22
N ASN A 113 7.50 15.19 -1.49
CA ASN A 113 7.85 14.51 -2.73
C ASN A 113 7.61 12.99 -2.62
N ALA A 114 7.63 12.41 -1.40
CA ALA A 114 7.13 11.05 -1.14
C ALA A 114 6.38 10.96 0.19
N LEU A 115 5.41 10.05 0.22
CA LEU A 115 4.77 9.52 1.42
C LEU A 115 4.37 8.06 1.13
N GLU A 116 5.23 7.12 1.54
CA GLU A 116 5.18 5.71 1.10
C GLU A 116 5.26 4.76 2.29
N ARG A 117 5.27 3.45 2.01
CA ARG A 117 5.44 2.39 3.02
C ARG A 117 4.44 2.51 4.18
N PRO A 118 3.13 2.55 3.87
CA PRO A 118 2.10 2.68 4.89
C PRO A 118 2.21 1.55 5.91
N GLN A 119 2.05 1.84 7.20
CA GLN A 119 1.91 0.85 8.26
C GLN A 119 0.95 1.36 9.31
N LEU A 120 0.08 0.50 9.85
CA LEU A 120 -0.83 0.90 10.93
C LEU A 120 -0.29 0.47 12.29
N ILE A 121 -0.35 1.40 13.25
CA ILE A 121 -0.31 1.08 14.67
C ILE A 121 -1.74 0.92 15.15
N PHE A 122 -2.00 -0.16 15.88
CA PHE A 122 -3.29 -0.47 16.49
C PHE A 122 -3.24 -0.13 17.98
N ASP A 123 -4.37 0.33 18.51
CA ASP A 123 -4.52 0.54 19.96
C ASP A 123 -4.73 -0.80 20.70
N ALA A 124 -4.87 -0.72 22.03
CA ALA A 124 -5.07 -1.89 22.88
C ALA A 124 -6.39 -2.65 22.59
N GLN A 125 -7.31 -2.05 21.84
CA GLN A 125 -8.57 -2.67 21.40
C GLN A 125 -8.46 -3.26 19.99
N GLY A 126 -7.29 -3.18 19.35
CA GLY A 126 -7.07 -3.67 17.98
C GLY A 126 -7.61 -2.73 16.91
N VAL A 127 -7.90 -1.47 17.24
CA VAL A 127 -8.40 -0.48 16.28
C VAL A 127 -7.23 0.32 15.70
N PRO A 128 -7.16 0.56 14.37
CA PRO A 128 -6.16 1.43 13.77
C PRO A 128 -6.16 2.83 14.41
N ALA A 129 -5.03 3.24 14.98
CA ALA A 129 -4.88 4.49 15.70
C ALA A 129 -3.93 5.47 15.00
N THR A 130 -2.93 4.99 14.28
CA THR A 130 -1.92 5.83 13.61
C THR A 130 -1.46 5.18 12.32
N LEU A 131 -1.41 5.97 11.25
CA LEU A 131 -0.74 5.61 10.01
C LEU A 131 0.70 6.11 10.04
N LEU A 132 1.65 5.18 10.01
CA LEU A 132 3.06 5.46 9.77
C LEU A 132 3.35 5.44 8.27
N CYS A 133 4.15 6.39 7.81
CA CYS A 133 4.69 6.42 6.45
C CYS A 133 6.15 6.88 6.45
N ALA A 134 6.88 6.52 5.40
CA ALA A 134 8.16 7.14 5.06
C ALA A 134 7.91 8.38 4.19
N GLY A 135 8.28 9.55 4.69
CA GLY A 135 8.16 10.83 4.01
C GLY A 135 9.51 11.33 3.47
N ALA A 136 9.48 12.13 2.40
CA ALA A 136 10.65 12.88 1.93
C ALA A 136 10.25 14.21 1.30
N TYR A 137 10.98 15.28 1.60
CA TYR A 137 10.75 16.59 1.01
C TYR A 137 11.26 16.70 -0.43
N THR A 138 12.36 16.01 -0.73
CA THR A 138 13.09 16.10 -2.00
C THR A 138 13.01 14.77 -2.77
N SER A 139 13.14 14.84 -4.10
CA SER A 139 13.07 13.67 -4.99
C SER A 139 14.24 12.70 -4.83
N ASP A 140 15.40 13.18 -4.36
CA ASP A 140 16.59 12.37 -4.11
C ASP A 140 16.48 11.47 -2.86
N ARG A 141 15.44 11.68 -2.03
CA ARG A 141 15.15 10.91 -0.81
C ARG A 141 16.28 10.87 0.23
N THR A 142 17.29 11.72 0.12
CA THR A 142 18.50 11.72 0.98
C THR A 142 18.17 12.03 2.45
N ARG A 143 17.13 12.83 2.68
CA ARG A 143 16.61 13.18 4.00
C ARG A 143 15.19 12.64 4.20
N SER A 144 15.00 11.34 3.95
CA SER A 144 13.75 10.67 4.29
C SER A 144 13.57 10.57 5.81
N PHE A 145 12.31 10.51 6.25
CA PHE A 145 11.93 10.46 7.66
C PHE A 145 10.68 9.60 7.84
N ASN A 146 10.46 9.11 9.05
CA ASN A 146 9.16 8.51 9.40
C ASN A 146 8.21 9.59 9.90
N VAL A 147 6.97 9.55 9.45
CA VAL A 147 5.88 10.37 9.99
C VAL A 147 4.81 9.49 10.61
N ALA A 148 4.30 9.91 11.75
CA ALA A 148 3.09 9.36 12.37
C ALA A 148 1.91 10.29 12.10
N ILE A 149 0.86 9.74 11.48
CA ILE A 149 -0.37 10.44 11.14
C ILE A 149 -1.49 9.85 12.01
N PRO A 150 -1.90 10.53 13.09
CA PRO A 150 -2.99 10.05 13.93
C PRO A 150 -4.29 9.93 13.13
N LEU A 151 -4.97 8.79 13.29
CA LEU A 151 -6.26 8.55 12.66
C LEU A 151 -7.37 9.09 13.55
N ARG A 152 -8.38 9.72 12.93
CA ARG A 152 -9.60 10.12 13.65
C ARG A 152 -10.51 8.91 13.76
N ARG A 153 -11.08 8.69 14.95
CA ARG A 153 -12.15 7.72 15.11
C ARG A 153 -13.40 8.23 14.38
N PRO A 154 -14.18 7.35 13.74
CA PRO A 154 -15.51 7.71 13.28
C PRO A 154 -16.30 8.29 14.45
N ALA A 155 -17.05 9.37 14.19
CA ALA A 155 -17.98 9.94 15.16
C ALA A 155 -19.19 9.01 15.35
#